data_AF-A0A327PJF4-F1
#
_entry.id   AF-A0A327PJF4-F1
#
_cell.length_a   1.000
_cell.length_b   1.000
_cell.length_c   1.000
_cell.angle_alpha   90.00
_cell.angle_beta   90.00
_cell.angle_gamma   90.00
#
_symmetry.space_group_name_H-M   'P 1'
#
loop_
_entity.id
_entity.type
_entity.pdbx_description
1 polymer ?
#
loop_
_entity_poly.entity_id
_entity_poly.type
_entity_poly.pdbx_seq_one_letter_code
_entity_poly.pdbx_strand_id
1 'polypeptide(L)' 'MFPNPAESAVTIEVELEQSMNVGIRIYDAVGRLVFEDERVQNGISKHQITIDHLSPGLYTVQLKTGKLVMNKRLIKK' A
#
# COMPACT_ATOMS: atom_id res chain seq x y z
N MET A 1 -3.46 4.21 -6.41
CA MET A 1 -2.53 4.75 -5.40
C MET A 1 -2.22 6.20 -5.75
N PHE A 2 -2.55 7.13 -4.86
CA PHE A 2 -2.31 8.56 -5.06
C PHE A 2 -2.22 9.28 -3.70
N PRO A 3 -1.51 10.42 -3.61
CA PRO A 3 -0.59 10.92 -4.64
C PRO A 3 0.65 10.04 -4.76
N ASN A 4 1.37 10.18 -5.87
CA ASN A 4 2.70 9.61 -6.07
C ASN A 4 3.47 10.52 -7.05
N PRO A 5 4.49 11.27 -6.62
CA PRO A 5 5.14 11.24 -5.30
C PRO A 5 4.24 11.67 -4.13
N ALA A 6 4.46 11.09 -2.95
CA ALA A 6 3.72 11.35 -1.72
C ALA A 6 4.58 12.06 -0.67
N GLU A 7 3.95 12.88 0.18
CA GLU A 7 4.62 13.67 1.23
C GLU A 7 4.35 13.09 2.61
N SER A 8 3.12 13.18 3.12
CA SER A 8 2.76 12.76 4.48
C SER A 8 1.90 11.51 4.53
N ALA A 9 1.09 11.29 3.49
CA ALA A 9 0.23 10.13 3.37
C ALA A 9 0.08 9.68 1.92
N VAL A 10 -0.28 8.42 1.74
CA VAL A 10 -0.65 7.84 0.46
C VAL A 10 -1.99 7.11 0.59
N THR A 11 -2.85 7.28 -0.41
CA THR A 11 -4.14 6.58 -0.51
C THR A 11 -4.02 5.42 -1.49
N ILE A 12 -4.37 4.23 -1.02
CA ILE A 12 -4.51 3.02 -1.82
C ILE A 12 -6.00 2.71 -1.93
N GLU A 13 -6.52 2.83 -3.15
CA GLU A 13 -7.88 2.42 -3.47
C GLU A 13 -7.85 1.02 -4.06
N VAL A 14 -8.74 0.16 -3.54
CA VAL A 14 -8.91 -1.22 -3.98
C VAL A 14 -10.38 -1.42 -4.29
N GLU A 15 -10.67 -1.94 -5.47
CA GLU A 15 -12.00 -2.35 -5.90
C GLU A 15 -12.05 -3.87 -5.97
N LEU A 16 -12.98 -4.48 -5.24
CA LEU A 16 -13.14 -5.93 -5.13
C LEU A 16 -14.55 -6.33 -5.52
N GLU A 17 -14.68 -7.28 -6.44
CA GLU A 17 -15.96 -7.86 -6.85
C GLU A 17 -16.63 -8.67 -5.72
N GLN A 18 -15.83 -9.23 -4.82
CA GLN A 18 -16.30 -10.06 -3.71
C GLN A 18 -15.48 -9.82 -2.45
N SER A 19 -16.05 -10.19 -1.30
CA SER A 19 -15.35 -10.02 -0.03
C SER A 19 -14.13 -10.94 0.05
N MET A 20 -12.96 -10.37 0.30
CA MET A 20 -11.72 -11.13 0.49
C MET A 20 -10.73 -10.41 1.39
N ASN A 21 -9.72 -11.16 1.83
CA ASN A 21 -8.64 -10.63 2.63
C ASN A 21 -7.66 -9.82 1.76
N VAL A 22 -7.41 -8.58 2.18
CA VAL A 22 -6.51 -7.63 1.52
C VAL A 22 -5.34 -7.36 2.45
N GLY A 23 -4.15 -7.76 2.04
CA GLY A 23 -2.89 -7.42 2.69
C GLY A 23 -2.18 -6.28 1.96
N ILE A 24 -1.82 -5.23 2.67
CA ILE A 24 -1.00 -4.13 2.18
C ILE A 24 0.31 -4.15 2.94
N ARG A 25 1.43 -4.22 2.22
CA ARG A 25 2.78 -4.14 2.78
C ARG A 25 3.57 -3.07 2.07
N ILE A 26 4.43 -2.36 2.80
CA ILE A 26 5.38 -1.40 2.22
C ILE A 26 6.78 -1.84 2.61
N TYR A 27 7.65 -1.93 1.60
CA TYR A 27 9.06 -2.24 1.74
C TYR A 27 9.90 -1.04 1.32
N ASP A 28 11.01 -0.81 2.00
CA ASP A 28 11.99 0.19 1.56
C ASP A 28 12.86 -0.29 0.39
N ALA A 29 13.83 0.53 -0.03
CA ALA A 29 14.70 0.25 -1.16
C ALA A 29 15.60 -1.00 -0.99
N VAL A 30 15.84 -1.44 0.25
CA VAL A 30 16.62 -2.66 0.55
C VAL A 30 15.72 -3.87 0.84
N GLY A 31 14.41 -3.71 0.74
CA GLY A 31 13.43 -4.78 0.95
C GLY A 31 13.02 -5.00 2.42
N ARG A 32 13.35 -4.07 3.33
CA ARG A 32 12.87 -4.14 4.72
C ARG A 32 11.41 -3.75 4.78
N LEU A 33 10.60 -4.55 5.47
CA LEU A 33 9.19 -4.25 5.73
C LEU A 33 9.08 -3.08 6.71
N VAL A 34 8.42 -1.99 6.29
CA VAL A 34 8.24 -0.76 7.08
C VAL A 34 6.77 -0.51 7.45
N PHE A 35 5.83 -1.19 6.78
CA PHE A 35 4.40 -1.13 7.08
C PHE A 35 3.72 -2.43 6.67
N GLU A 36 2.77 -2.89 7.46
CA GLU A 36 1.89 -4.02 7.15
C GLU A 36 0.49 -3.76 7.72
N ASP A 37 -0.53 -4.05 6.90
CA ASP A 37 -1.92 -4.09 7.31
C ASP A 37 -2.64 -5.22 6.55
N GLU A 38 -3.53 -5.94 7.22
CA GLU A 38 -4.27 -7.05 6.60
C GLU A 38 -5.71 -7.08 7.13
N ARG A 39 -6.69 -6.93 6.23
CA ARG A 39 -8.11 -6.79 6.59
C ARG A 39 -9.01 -7.40 5.52
N VAL A 40 -10.16 -7.95 5.96
CA VAL A 40 -11.22 -8.39 5.06
C VAL A 40 -12.00 -7.18 4.54
N GLN A 41 -12.18 -7.10 3.23
CA GLN A 41 -12.82 -5.98 2.55
C GLN A 41 -13.71 -6.44 1.42
N ASN A 42 -14.64 -5.59 0.99
CA ASN A 42 -15.52 -5.79 -0.15
C ASN A 42 -15.77 -4.45 -0.86
N GLY A 43 -16.18 -4.51 -2.14
CA GLY A 43 -16.49 -3.31 -2.91
C GLY A 43 -15.30 -2.38 -3.08
N ILE A 44 -15.55 -1.06 -3.10
CA ILE A 44 -14.53 -0.02 -3.19
C ILE A 44 -14.11 0.38 -1.78
N SER A 45 -12.83 0.22 -1.47
CA SER A 45 -12.23 0.62 -0.18
C SER A 45 -11.02 1.52 -0.39
N LYS A 46 -10.87 2.52 0.48
CA LYS A 46 -9.76 3.47 0.48
C LYS A 46 -8.95 3.33 1.76
N HIS A 47 -7.65 3.07 1.60
CA HIS A 47 -6.68 2.97 2.69
C HIS A 47 -5.76 4.16 2.65
N GLN A 48 -5.91 5.06 3.62
CA GLN A 48 -4.98 6.16 3.81
C GLN A 48 -3.89 5.72 4.80
N ILE A 49 -2.65 5.71 4.33
CA ILE A 49 -1.48 5.29 5.11
C ILE A 49 -0.60 6.50 5.34
N THR A 50 -0.37 6.84 6.61
CA THR A 50 0.57 7.89 7.00
C THR A 50 2.00 7.39 6.83
N ILE A 51 2.80 8.15 6.08
CA ILE A 51 4.20 7.86 5.73
C ILE A 51 5.17 8.97 6.19
N ASP A 52 4.72 9.89 7.06
CA ASP A 52 5.53 10.98 7.62
C ASP A 52 6.83 10.48 8.31
N HIS A 53 6.77 9.30 8.91
CA HIS A 53 7.89 8.68 9.62
C HIS A 53 8.90 8.01 8.68
N LEU A 54 8.60 7.89 7.38
CA LEU A 54 9.47 7.28 6.39
C LEU A 54 10.43 8.31 5.80
N SER A 55 11.71 7.94 5.67
CA SER A 55 12.69 8.79 5.00
C SER A 55 12.35 8.97 3.51
N PRO A 56 12.71 10.11 2.88
CA PRO A 56 12.61 10.31 1.44
C PRO A 56 13.26 9.17 0.66
N GLY A 57 12.60 8.71 -0.40
CA GLY A 57 13.15 7.63 -1.22
C GLY A 57 12.11 6.78 -1.95
N LEU A 58 12.60 5.64 -2.47
CA LEU A 58 11.80 4.67 -3.20
C LEU A 58 11.33 3.55 -2.27
N TYR A 59 10.04 3.22 -2.40
CA TYR A 59 9.38 2.16 -1.66
C TYR A 59 8.60 1.25 -2.61
N THR A 60 8.46 -0.01 -2.22
CA THR A 60 7.61 -0.98 -2.89
C THR A 60 6.38 -1.23 -2.06
N VAL A 61 5.21 -0.86 -2.59
CA VAL A 61 3.91 -1.20 -2.03
C VAL A 61 3.46 -2.51 -2.64
N GLN A 62 3.30 -3.53 -1.81
CA GLN A 62 2.76 -4.82 -2.19
C GLN A 62 1.31 -4.92 -1.72
N LEU A 63 0.41 -5.20 -2.66
CA LEU A 63 -0.98 -5.53 -2.41
C LEU A 63 -1.17 -7.03 -2.63
N LYS A 64 -1.75 -7.71 -1.65
CA LYS A 64 -2.09 -9.13 -1.71
C LYS A 64 -3.60 -9.28 -1.56
N THR A 65 -4.26 -9.84 -2.57
CA THR A 65 -5.72 -10.08 -2.58
C THR A 65 -5.98 -11.54 -2.93
N GLY A 66 -6.34 -12.36 -1.93
CA GLY A 66 -6.50 -13.81 -2.11
C GLY A 66 -5.24 -14.48 -2.68
N LYS A 67 -5.27 -14.80 -3.98
CA LYS A 67 -4.14 -15.43 -4.72
C LYS A 67 -3.29 -14.42 -5.52
N LEU A 68 -3.75 -13.19 -5.69
CA LEU A 68 -3.06 -12.18 -6.48
C LEU A 68 -2.09 -11.40 -5.59
N VAL A 69 -0.88 -11.17 -6.08
CA VAL A 69 0.11 -10.27 -5.48
C VAL A 69 0.50 -9.24 -6.53
N MET A 70 0.35 -7.96 -6.21
CA MET A 70 0.70 -6.83 -7.06
C MET A 70 1.69 -5.93 -6.36
N ASN A 71 2.73 -5.50 -7.07
CA ASN A 71 3.70 -4.55 -6.56
C ASN A 71 3.57 -3.21 -7.31
N LYS A 72 3.58 -2.11 -6.57
CA LYS A 72 3.57 -0.73 -7.10
C LYS A 72 4.68 0.07 -6.44
N ARG A 73 5.34 0.93 -7.22
CA ARG A 73 6.42 1.80 -6.73
C ARG A 73 5.83 3.08 -6.15
N LEU A 74 6.20 3.39 -4.91
CA LEU A 74 5.89 4.63 -4.21
C LEU A 74 7.16 5.49 -4.12
N ILE A 75 7.02 6.78 -4.42
CA ILE A 75 8.08 7.78 -4.26
C ILE A 75 7.68 8.65 -3.07
N LYS A 76 8.44 8.58 -1.97
CA LYS A 76 8.31 9.48 -0.81
C LYS A 76 9.24 10.67 -1.04
N LYS A 77 8.69 11.89 -0.98
CA LYS A 77 9.47 13.13 -1.01
C LYS A 77 10.20 13.40 0.30
#